data_AF-U6GQL4-F1
#
_entry.id   AF-U6GQL4-F1
#
_cell.length_a   1.000
_cell.length_b   1.000
_cell.length_c   1.000
_cell.angle_alpha   90.00
_cell.angle_beta   90.00
_cell.angle_gamma   90.00
#
_symmetry.space_group_name_H-M   'P 1'
#
loop_
_entity.id
_entity.type
_entity.pdbx_description
1 polymer ?
#
loop_
_entity_poly.entity_id
_entity_poly.type
_entity_poly.pdbx_seq_one_letter_code
_entity_poly.pdbx_strand_id
1 'polypeptide(L)'
;MAPLEATKRRKAPEDDGGVIPVNLEAPPAPTHSGRDQLLNPLSPSPSPHFNVALQQCVYPHILSFNTFADCYVEEMIKELPFIYVDPYYDPDRHEANPYYKPSDYLKLGIAEAVLGCPQKAGMGDLQANSDSCNRLLPRHCRESHVSYGAPLHVSFVCWRTGDENSVAFKKTMVVGQVPVMVKSNRCSLSGMSPTEMVRAGEDLDELGGYFIINGNERVLRFVIQQKTNYPIALKRESFRNREIFATDLAILLRSQRQAVHTCPGVEHFCPFLLLLRCVGGGLSLQQFKLKFMEGTWSDITEATQLHALFEEAWGNEKDFVDTDVMEHRLGQVFWRGVSWLLPPGSTYEDAGRFVINGYVLVHVKDWASKFETLLLMFRKLRQLRAGKIPVSSYCTGA
;
A
#
# COMPACT_ATOMS: atom_id res chain seq x y z
N MET A 1 45.04 -36.73 -24.57
CA MET A 1 44.24 -37.82 -23.96
C MET A 1 42.85 -37.29 -23.71
N ALA A 2 41.88 -37.73 -24.50
CA ALA A 2 40.45 -37.48 -24.28
C ALA A 2 39.93 -38.43 -23.18
N PRO A 3 38.84 -38.09 -22.47
CA PRO A 3 38.01 -39.07 -21.79
C PRO A 3 36.64 -39.25 -22.48
N LEU A 4 36.51 -40.43 -23.09
CA LEU A 4 35.42 -41.40 -22.99
C LEU A 4 33.97 -40.93 -22.79
N GLU A 5 33.16 -41.26 -23.79
CA GLU A 5 31.70 -41.38 -23.77
C GLU A 5 31.20 -42.50 -22.84
N ALA A 6 29.96 -42.36 -22.35
CA ALA A 6 29.12 -43.49 -21.98
C ALA A 6 27.66 -43.24 -22.42
N THR A 7 27.30 -43.91 -23.50
CA THR A 7 25.95 -44.05 -24.06
C THR A 7 25.03 -44.90 -23.19
N LYS A 8 23.74 -44.55 -23.14
CA LYS A 8 22.64 -45.54 -23.09
C LYS A 8 21.43 -45.03 -23.87
N ARG A 9 21.23 -45.60 -25.07
CA ARG A 9 19.98 -45.54 -25.84
C ARG A 9 18.89 -46.39 -25.17
N ARG A 10 17.64 -45.92 -25.16
CA ARG A 10 16.46 -46.77 -25.30
C ARG A 10 15.49 -46.15 -26.31
N LYS A 11 14.87 -47.06 -27.06
CA LYS A 11 14.10 -46.97 -28.31
C LYS A 11 12.76 -46.22 -28.15
N ALA A 12 12.33 -45.51 -29.18
CA ALA A 12 10.99 -44.92 -29.30
C ALA A 12 9.93 -45.98 -29.67
N PRO A 13 8.65 -45.80 -29.27
CA PRO A 13 7.52 -46.40 -29.95
C PRO A 13 6.92 -45.43 -30.99
N GLU A 14 6.20 -46.05 -31.91
CA GLU A 14 5.79 -45.58 -33.23
C GLU A 14 4.76 -44.44 -33.24
N ASP A 15 4.82 -43.74 -34.37
CA ASP A 15 4.01 -42.62 -34.84
C ASP A 15 2.55 -43.05 -35.04
N ASP A 16 1.60 -42.29 -34.47
CA ASP A 16 0.25 -42.20 -35.01
C ASP A 16 -0.23 -40.75 -34.89
N GLY A 17 -0.14 -40.03 -36.01
CA GLY A 17 -1.21 -39.18 -36.50
C GLY A 17 -1.43 -37.82 -35.81
N GLY A 18 -0.83 -36.77 -36.39
CA GLY A 18 -1.51 -35.47 -36.50
C GLY A 18 -0.79 -34.27 -35.91
N VAL A 19 0.36 -33.87 -36.50
CA VAL A 19 0.94 -32.53 -36.27
C VAL A 19 0.93 -31.75 -37.58
N ILE A 20 0.16 -30.66 -37.60
CA ILE A 20 0.15 -29.65 -38.66
C ILE A 20 1.51 -28.93 -38.63
N PRO A 21 2.27 -28.84 -39.73
CA PRO A 21 3.57 -28.16 -39.70
C PRO A 21 3.35 -26.64 -39.58
N VAL A 22 3.88 -26.05 -38.51
CA VAL A 22 4.02 -24.59 -38.38
C VAL A 22 5.20 -24.18 -39.26
N ASN A 23 4.88 -23.50 -40.37
CA ASN A 23 5.86 -22.95 -41.29
C ASN A 23 6.60 -21.78 -40.59
N LEU A 24 7.89 -21.96 -40.29
CA LEU A 24 8.77 -20.92 -39.75
C LEU A 24 9.40 -20.12 -40.91
N GLU A 25 8.57 -19.37 -41.64
CA GLU A 25 9.06 -18.27 -42.47
C GLU A 25 8.56 -16.96 -41.87
N ALA A 26 9.49 -16.13 -41.40
CA ALA A 26 9.18 -14.77 -40.99
C ALA A 26 8.70 -13.98 -42.22
N PRO A 27 7.56 -13.27 -42.14
CA PRO A 27 7.10 -12.50 -43.29
C PRO A 27 8.08 -11.34 -43.58
N PRO A 28 8.20 -10.90 -44.84
CA PRO A 28 9.07 -9.79 -45.18
C PRO A 28 8.59 -8.54 -44.44
N ALA A 29 9.55 -7.76 -43.94
CA ALA A 29 9.26 -6.50 -43.26
C ALA A 29 8.40 -5.60 -44.18
N PRO A 30 7.29 -5.02 -43.69
CA PRO A 30 6.41 -4.25 -44.54
C PRO A 30 7.16 -3.04 -45.08
N THR A 31 7.03 -2.81 -46.39
CA THR A 31 7.53 -1.62 -47.06
C THR A 31 7.00 -0.37 -46.35
N HIS A 32 7.83 0.68 -46.25
CA HIS A 32 7.55 1.90 -45.49
C HIS A 32 6.15 2.52 -45.73
N SER A 33 5.51 2.27 -46.87
CA SER A 33 4.14 2.71 -47.19
C SER A 33 3.00 2.03 -46.38
N GLY A 34 3.20 0.82 -45.86
CA GLY A 34 2.19 0.07 -45.11
C GLY A 34 2.19 0.37 -43.60
N ARG A 35 3.32 0.86 -43.07
CA ARG A 35 3.44 1.31 -41.67
C ARG A 35 2.59 2.54 -41.40
N ASP A 36 2.51 3.44 -42.37
CA ASP A 36 1.77 4.70 -42.24
C ASP A 36 0.24 4.49 -42.29
N GLN A 37 -0.28 3.46 -42.97
CA GLN A 37 -1.72 3.14 -42.96
C GLN A 37 -2.19 2.47 -41.66
N LEU A 38 -1.34 1.67 -41.01
CA LEU A 38 -1.68 0.99 -39.75
C LEU A 38 -1.74 1.94 -38.54
N LEU A 39 -1.10 3.10 -38.66
CA LEU A 39 -0.97 4.11 -37.61
C LEU A 39 -1.70 5.41 -37.95
N ASN A 40 -2.45 5.48 -39.05
CA ASN A 40 -3.13 6.71 -39.45
C ASN A 40 -4.40 6.91 -38.60
N PRO A 41 -4.45 7.88 -37.67
CA PRO A 41 -5.63 8.13 -36.84
C PRO A 41 -6.83 8.68 -37.63
N LEU A 42 -6.66 8.93 -38.94
CA LEU A 42 -7.67 9.49 -39.84
C LEU A 42 -8.33 8.44 -40.74
N SER A 43 -8.02 7.14 -40.60
CA SER A 43 -8.73 6.09 -41.37
C SER A 43 -10.14 5.86 -40.81
N PRO A 44 -11.18 5.77 -41.65
CA PRO A 44 -12.58 5.63 -41.21
C PRO A 44 -12.91 4.31 -40.51
N SER A 45 -12.02 3.32 -40.55
CA SER A 45 -12.09 2.08 -39.79
C SER A 45 -10.69 1.73 -39.28
N PRO A 46 -10.32 2.08 -38.03
CA PRO A 46 -9.02 1.75 -37.48
C PRO A 46 -8.78 0.24 -37.55
N SER A 47 -7.55 -0.16 -37.88
CA SER A 47 -7.22 -1.58 -37.92
C SER A 47 -7.45 -2.21 -36.53
N PRO A 48 -7.90 -3.48 -36.44
CA PRO A 48 -8.09 -4.16 -35.16
C PRO A 48 -6.84 -4.13 -34.27
N HIS A 49 -5.64 -4.13 -34.88
CA HIS A 49 -4.37 -4.00 -34.17
C HIS A 49 -4.14 -2.61 -33.56
N PHE A 50 -4.58 -1.53 -34.22
CA PHE A 50 -4.48 -0.16 -33.70
C PHE A 50 -5.39 0.02 -32.46
N ASN A 51 -6.60 -0.54 -32.51
CA ASN A 51 -7.52 -0.51 -31.36
C ASN A 51 -6.96 -1.28 -30.15
N VAL A 52 -6.25 -2.39 -30.37
CA VAL A 52 -5.57 -3.11 -29.29
C VAL A 52 -4.44 -2.27 -28.67
N ALA A 53 -3.65 -1.58 -29.48
CA ALA A 53 -2.57 -0.72 -28.97
C ALA A 53 -3.11 0.46 -28.15
N LEU A 54 -4.19 1.11 -28.61
CA LEU A 54 -4.84 2.18 -27.86
C LEU A 54 -5.42 1.69 -26.51
N GLN A 55 -6.05 0.52 -26.51
CA GLN A 55 -6.55 -0.10 -25.28
C GLN A 55 -5.40 -0.41 -24.31
N GLN A 56 -4.23 -0.85 -24.81
CA GLN A 56 -3.05 -1.08 -23.99
C GLN A 56 -2.51 0.20 -23.34
N CYS A 57 -2.60 1.36 -24.01
CA CYS A 57 -2.18 2.64 -23.42
C CYS A 57 -3.04 3.04 -22.21
N VAL A 58 -4.34 2.75 -22.24
CA VAL A 58 -5.29 3.09 -21.17
C VAL A 58 -5.38 2.01 -20.10
N TYR A 59 -5.01 0.78 -20.44
CA TYR A 59 -5.09 -0.38 -19.56
C TYR A 59 -4.53 -0.17 -18.14
N PRO A 60 -3.38 0.50 -17.91
CA PRO A 60 -2.87 0.74 -16.56
C PRO A 60 -3.83 1.54 -15.67
N HIS A 61 -4.55 2.51 -16.23
CA HIS A 61 -5.55 3.30 -15.48
C HIS A 61 -6.73 2.44 -15.07
N ILE A 62 -7.28 1.68 -16.02
CA ILE A 62 -8.45 0.82 -15.80
C ILE A 62 -8.11 -0.32 -14.83
N LEU A 63 -6.96 -0.98 -15.03
CA LEU A 63 -6.48 -2.04 -14.14
C LEU A 63 -6.32 -1.51 -12.72
N SER A 64 -5.65 -0.36 -12.56
CA SER A 64 -5.46 0.25 -11.24
C SER A 64 -6.80 0.55 -10.56
N PHE A 65 -7.78 1.09 -11.28
CA PHE A 65 -9.10 1.37 -10.70
C PHE A 65 -9.87 0.09 -10.35
N ASN A 66 -9.84 -0.93 -11.21
CA ASN A 66 -10.49 -2.21 -10.93
C ASN A 66 -9.89 -2.88 -9.69
N THR A 67 -8.55 -2.91 -9.58
CA THR A 67 -7.87 -3.44 -8.37
C THR A 67 -8.22 -2.64 -7.12
N PHE A 68 -8.42 -1.32 -7.25
CA PHE A 68 -8.90 -0.49 -6.15
C PHE A 68 -10.30 -0.88 -5.70
N ALA A 69 -11.25 -0.93 -6.64
CA ALA A 69 -12.65 -1.22 -6.36
C ALA A 69 -12.88 -2.63 -5.80
N ASP A 70 -12.11 -3.62 -6.27
CA ASP A 70 -12.31 -5.03 -5.91
C ASP A 70 -11.46 -5.48 -4.73
N CYS A 71 -10.23 -4.98 -4.58
CA CYS A 71 -9.32 -5.46 -3.55
C CYS A 71 -9.03 -4.39 -2.50
N TYR A 72 -8.64 -3.18 -2.91
CA TYR A 72 -8.16 -2.18 -1.93
C TYR A 72 -9.25 -1.63 -1.04
N VAL A 73 -10.49 -1.47 -1.51
CA VAL A 73 -11.60 -1.01 -0.64
C VAL A 73 -11.81 -2.00 0.51
N GLU A 74 -11.78 -3.31 0.25
CA GLU A 74 -11.94 -4.34 1.29
C GLU A 74 -10.74 -4.42 2.23
N GLU A 75 -9.52 -4.40 1.68
CA GLU A 75 -8.30 -4.50 2.48
C GLU A 75 -8.04 -3.24 3.33
N MET A 76 -8.39 -2.05 2.83
CA MET A 76 -8.25 -0.80 3.58
C MET A 76 -9.03 -0.84 4.90
N ILE A 77 -10.21 -1.44 4.92
CA ILE A 77 -11.08 -1.49 6.10
C ILE A 77 -10.50 -2.37 7.19
N LYS A 78 -9.86 -3.49 6.82
CA LYS A 78 -9.20 -4.39 7.77
C LYS A 78 -8.09 -3.70 8.54
N GLU A 79 -7.52 -2.63 7.97
CA GLU A 79 -6.42 -1.88 8.54
C GLU A 79 -6.83 -0.58 9.24
N LEU A 80 -8.09 -0.15 9.09
CA LEU A 80 -8.57 1.06 9.76
C LEU A 80 -8.62 0.85 11.29
N PRO A 81 -8.09 1.79 12.08
CA PRO A 81 -8.17 1.72 13.52
C PRO A 81 -9.62 1.88 13.99
N PHE A 82 -9.95 1.20 15.09
CA PHE A 82 -11.20 1.45 15.80
C PHE A 82 -11.14 2.81 16.51
N ILE A 83 -12.30 3.46 16.58
CA ILE A 83 -12.48 4.67 17.38
C ILE A 83 -13.12 4.24 18.69
N TYR A 84 -12.52 4.66 19.80
CA TYR A 84 -13.04 4.38 21.13
C TYR A 84 -13.69 5.63 21.70
N VAL A 85 -14.90 5.49 22.23
CA VAL A 85 -15.65 6.59 22.84
C VAL A 85 -16.02 6.17 24.26
N ASP A 86 -15.49 6.91 25.22
CA ASP A 86 -15.87 6.80 26.62
C ASP A 86 -16.93 7.87 26.94
N PRO A 87 -18.20 7.50 27.17
CA PRO A 87 -19.27 8.45 27.41
C PRO A 87 -19.16 9.17 28.77
N TYR A 88 -18.34 8.65 29.69
CA TYR A 88 -18.16 9.20 31.03
C TYR A 88 -16.79 9.86 31.21
N TYR A 89 -16.08 10.14 30.11
CA TYR A 89 -14.75 10.73 30.15
C TYR A 89 -14.78 12.13 30.75
N ASP A 90 -14.12 12.30 31.91
CA ASP A 90 -13.92 13.57 32.59
C ASP A 90 -12.41 13.92 32.55
N PRO A 91 -12.00 14.94 31.75
CA PRO A 91 -10.59 15.30 31.58
C PRO A 91 -9.89 15.59 32.92
N ASP A 92 -10.56 16.33 33.81
CA ASP A 92 -9.97 16.79 35.07
C ASP A 92 -9.65 15.63 36.03
N ARG A 93 -10.47 14.58 35.98
CA ARG A 93 -10.31 13.38 36.83
C ARG A 93 -9.42 12.33 36.20
N HIS A 94 -9.44 12.20 34.87
CA HIS A 94 -8.84 11.07 34.17
C HIS A 94 -7.45 11.38 33.61
N GLU A 95 -7.14 12.62 33.23
CA GLU A 95 -5.78 12.99 32.80
C GLU A 95 -4.76 12.91 33.95
N ALA A 96 -5.22 13.11 35.18
CA ALA A 96 -4.41 12.98 36.39
C ALA A 96 -4.27 11.54 36.91
N ASN A 97 -5.02 10.56 36.37
CA ASN A 97 -5.01 9.17 36.80
C ASN A 97 -4.43 8.24 35.72
N PRO A 98 -3.16 7.81 35.84
CA PRO A 98 -2.50 6.90 34.89
C PRO A 98 -3.15 5.51 34.80
N TYR A 99 -3.98 5.13 35.78
CA TYR A 99 -4.64 3.83 35.86
C TYR A 99 -6.14 3.90 35.57
N TYR A 100 -6.60 5.01 34.99
CA TYR A 100 -8.00 5.14 34.62
C TYR A 100 -8.38 4.07 33.60
N LYS A 101 -9.29 3.18 33.97
CA LYS A 101 -9.87 2.17 33.09
C LYS A 101 -11.39 2.27 33.18
N PRO A 102 -12.09 2.75 32.13
CA PRO A 102 -13.53 2.83 32.17
C PRO A 102 -14.12 1.42 32.22
N SER A 103 -15.19 1.27 32.99
CA SER A 103 -15.97 0.03 33.06
C SER A 103 -16.77 -0.22 31.79
N ASP A 104 -17.13 0.85 31.06
CA ASP A 104 -17.93 0.79 29.85
C ASP A 104 -17.45 1.84 28.85
N TYR A 105 -17.18 1.40 27.62
CA TYR A 105 -16.83 2.27 26.51
C TYR A 105 -17.37 1.67 25.20
N LEU A 106 -17.61 2.53 24.23
CA LEU A 106 -18.05 2.17 22.89
C LEU A 106 -16.84 1.99 21.97
N LYS A 107 -16.82 0.89 21.24
CA LYS A 107 -15.86 0.61 20.17
C LYS A 107 -16.59 0.78 18.84
N LEU A 108 -16.21 1.78 18.07
CA LEU A 108 -16.77 2.09 16.76
C LEU A 108 -15.79 1.66 15.67
N GLY A 109 -16.29 0.95 14.67
CA GLY A 109 -15.51 0.53 13.52
C GLY A 109 -16.32 0.47 12.25
N ILE A 110 -15.61 0.30 11.15
CA ILE A 110 -16.19 -0.01 9.85
C ILE A 110 -16.00 -1.51 9.63
N ALA A 111 -17.08 -2.23 9.38
CA ALA A 111 -17.04 -3.67 9.12
C ALA A 111 -16.79 -3.98 7.64
N GLU A 112 -17.45 -3.22 6.77
CA GLU A 112 -17.47 -3.49 5.33
C GLU A 112 -17.75 -2.18 4.58
N ALA A 113 -17.17 -2.05 3.39
CA ALA A 113 -17.51 -1.00 2.45
C ALA A 113 -17.50 -1.59 1.06
N VAL A 114 -18.53 -1.28 0.29
CA VAL A 114 -18.72 -1.79 -1.05
C VAL A 114 -19.02 -0.62 -1.96
N LEU A 115 -18.23 -0.51 -3.03
CA LEU A 115 -18.49 0.43 -4.10
C LEU A 115 -19.58 -0.13 -5.02
N GLY A 116 -20.73 0.55 -5.05
CA GLY A 116 -21.84 0.20 -5.94
C GLY A 116 -21.55 0.50 -7.41
N CYS A 117 -22.60 0.45 -8.22
CA CYS A 117 -22.57 0.86 -9.63
C CYS A 117 -23.33 2.18 -9.81
N PRO A 118 -23.00 2.99 -10.83
CA PRO A 118 -23.69 4.24 -11.11
C PRO A 118 -25.18 4.05 -11.43
N GLN A 119 -26.03 4.74 -10.68
CA GLN A 119 -27.49 4.68 -10.79
C GLN A 119 -28.07 6.10 -10.90
N LYS A 120 -29.18 6.26 -11.63
CA LYS A 120 -29.85 7.56 -11.77
C LYS A 120 -30.50 7.93 -10.42
N ALA A 121 -30.15 9.09 -9.87
CA ALA A 121 -30.80 9.59 -8.66
C ALA A 121 -32.25 10.03 -8.97
N GLY A 122 -33.23 9.57 -8.19
CA GLY A 122 -34.59 10.13 -8.19
C GLY A 122 -35.69 9.30 -8.86
N MET A 123 -35.44 8.08 -9.33
CA MET A 123 -36.53 7.14 -9.63
C MET A 123 -36.85 6.38 -8.33
N GLY A 124 -37.86 6.85 -7.59
CA GLY A 124 -38.41 6.13 -6.45
C GLY A 124 -38.89 4.72 -6.85
N ASP A 125 -39.23 3.90 -5.85
CA ASP A 125 -39.63 2.47 -5.91
C ASP A 125 -40.81 2.09 -6.84
N LEU A 126 -41.15 2.92 -7.83
CA LEU A 126 -42.20 2.71 -8.82
C LEU A 126 -41.61 2.50 -10.21
N GLN A 127 -40.79 1.46 -10.36
CA GLN A 127 -40.56 0.62 -11.57
C GLN A 127 -39.24 -0.16 -11.43
N ALA A 128 -39.15 -1.03 -10.42
CA ALA A 128 -38.02 -1.94 -10.21
C ALA A 128 -38.03 -3.18 -11.13
N ASN A 129 -38.60 -3.08 -12.35
CA ASN A 129 -38.76 -4.23 -13.27
C ASN A 129 -38.03 -4.07 -14.60
N SER A 130 -37.10 -3.11 -14.74
CA SER A 130 -36.19 -3.09 -15.88
C SER A 130 -34.78 -2.65 -15.45
N ASP A 131 -33.86 -3.61 -15.35
CA ASP A 131 -32.45 -3.40 -15.02
C ASP A 131 -31.72 -2.42 -15.97
N SER A 132 -32.30 -2.15 -17.14
CA SER A 132 -31.78 -1.20 -18.14
C SER A 132 -32.14 0.26 -17.86
N CYS A 133 -33.29 0.55 -17.24
CA CYS A 133 -33.80 1.93 -17.14
C CYS A 133 -33.11 2.75 -16.05
N ASN A 134 -32.61 2.10 -14.99
CA ASN A 134 -32.02 2.76 -13.83
C ASN A 134 -30.49 2.98 -13.94
N ARG A 135 -29.86 2.45 -15.00
CA ARG A 135 -28.42 2.58 -15.25
C ARG A 135 -28.07 4.02 -15.63
N LEU A 136 -27.16 4.64 -14.89
CA LEU A 136 -26.61 5.94 -15.25
C LEU A 136 -25.51 5.74 -16.30
N LEU A 137 -25.67 6.27 -17.51
CA LEU A 137 -24.64 6.21 -18.55
C LEU A 137 -23.72 7.44 -18.46
N PRO A 138 -22.42 7.30 -18.80
CA PRO A 138 -21.49 8.43 -18.88
C PRO A 138 -22.03 9.62 -19.69
N ARG A 139 -22.65 9.38 -20.85
CA ARG A 139 -23.30 10.39 -21.68
C ARG A 139 -24.29 11.27 -20.91
N HIS A 140 -25.15 10.67 -20.09
CA HIS A 140 -26.14 11.43 -19.32
C HIS A 140 -25.44 12.44 -18.39
N CYS A 141 -24.29 12.07 -17.82
CA CYS A 141 -23.51 12.94 -16.96
C CYS A 141 -22.83 14.08 -17.72
N ARG A 142 -22.35 13.82 -18.94
CA ARG A 142 -21.82 14.84 -19.84
C ARG A 142 -22.88 15.89 -20.20
N GLU A 143 -24.05 15.44 -20.65
CA GLU A 143 -25.16 16.30 -21.08
C GLU A 143 -25.80 17.08 -19.91
N SER A 144 -25.90 16.46 -18.73
CA SER A 144 -26.55 17.06 -17.57
C SER A 144 -25.59 17.86 -16.68
N HIS A 145 -24.31 17.98 -17.05
CA HIS A 145 -23.27 18.63 -16.25
C HIS A 145 -23.14 18.08 -14.81
N VAL A 146 -23.41 16.79 -14.60
CA VAL A 146 -23.30 16.12 -13.29
C VAL A 146 -22.06 15.22 -13.24
N SER A 147 -21.65 14.83 -12.04
CA SER A 147 -20.54 13.90 -11.84
C SER A 147 -21.00 12.46 -12.01
N TYR A 148 -20.22 11.65 -12.73
CA TYR A 148 -20.46 10.21 -12.89
C TYR A 148 -19.90 9.46 -11.68
N GLY A 149 -20.79 9.10 -10.76
CA GLY A 149 -20.42 8.44 -9.50
C GLY A 149 -21.34 7.26 -9.16
N ALA A 150 -20.85 6.42 -8.26
CA ALA A 150 -21.57 5.32 -7.66
C ALA A 150 -21.68 5.47 -6.15
N PRO A 151 -22.78 4.98 -5.52
CA PRO A 151 -22.94 5.03 -4.08
C PRO A 151 -21.90 4.14 -3.39
N LEU A 152 -21.23 4.69 -2.38
CA LEU A 152 -20.38 3.93 -1.47
C LEU A 152 -21.22 3.49 -0.26
N HIS A 153 -21.49 2.19 -0.18
CA HIS A 153 -22.18 1.59 0.95
C HIS A 153 -21.17 1.24 2.03
N VAL A 154 -21.36 1.72 3.25
CA VAL A 154 -20.48 1.45 4.39
C VAL A 154 -21.30 0.89 5.53
N SER A 155 -20.86 -0.24 6.08
CA SER A 155 -21.43 -0.87 7.26
C SER A 155 -20.65 -0.47 8.51
N PHE A 156 -21.26 0.37 9.34
CA PHE A 156 -20.72 0.74 10.64
C PHE A 156 -21.14 -0.28 11.68
N VAL A 157 -20.23 -0.57 12.60
CA VAL A 157 -20.41 -1.51 13.71
C VAL A 157 -19.98 -0.84 15.00
N CYS A 158 -20.82 -0.99 16.02
CA CYS A 158 -20.57 -0.53 17.37
C CYS A 158 -20.63 -1.72 18.32
N TRP A 159 -19.61 -1.86 19.15
CA TRP A 159 -19.58 -2.79 20.27
C TRP A 159 -19.55 -2.01 21.57
N ARG A 160 -20.22 -2.53 22.58
CA ARG A 160 -20.18 -2.00 23.95
C ARG A 160 -19.33 -2.93 24.80
N THR A 161 -18.48 -2.36 25.64
CA THR A 161 -17.60 -3.13 26.53
C THR A 161 -18.43 -3.87 27.57
N GLY A 162 -18.14 -5.16 27.77
CA GLY A 162 -18.90 -6.06 28.65
C GLY A 162 -19.71 -7.13 27.91
N ASP A 163 -20.09 -6.88 26.65
CA ASP A 163 -20.79 -7.82 25.77
C ASP A 163 -20.04 -7.99 24.44
N GLU A 164 -18.77 -8.42 24.49
CA GLU A 164 -17.92 -8.55 23.29
C GLU A 164 -18.51 -9.48 22.21
N ASN A 165 -19.43 -10.37 22.59
CA ASN A 165 -20.12 -11.29 21.68
C ASN A 165 -21.42 -10.72 21.06
N SER A 166 -21.90 -9.54 21.47
CA SER A 166 -23.10 -8.94 20.88
C SER A 166 -22.79 -7.60 20.22
N VAL A 167 -23.03 -7.52 18.92
CA VAL A 167 -22.94 -6.26 18.18
C VAL A 167 -24.08 -5.37 18.67
N ALA A 168 -23.75 -4.31 19.42
CA ALA A 168 -24.73 -3.38 19.95
C ALA A 168 -25.50 -2.68 18.83
N PHE A 169 -24.83 -2.38 17.71
CA PHE A 169 -25.44 -1.77 16.54
C PHE A 169 -24.65 -2.07 15.26
N LYS A 170 -25.32 -2.54 14.22
CA LYS A 170 -24.80 -2.62 12.84
C LYS A 170 -25.73 -1.84 11.92
N LYS A 171 -25.21 -0.84 11.21
CA LYS A 171 -25.99 -0.07 10.24
C LYS A 171 -25.19 0.15 8.96
N THR A 172 -25.78 -0.29 7.85
CA THR A 172 -25.29 0.02 6.51
C THR A 172 -25.95 1.30 6.02
N MET A 173 -25.15 2.24 5.53
CA MET A 173 -25.64 3.47 4.94
C MET A 173 -24.78 3.89 3.76
N VAL A 174 -25.35 4.70 2.86
CA VAL A 174 -24.61 5.33 1.77
C VAL A 174 -23.91 6.57 2.33
N VAL A 175 -22.57 6.57 2.30
CA VAL A 175 -21.76 7.66 2.89
C VAL A 175 -21.46 8.75 1.86
N GLY A 176 -21.61 8.45 0.56
CA GLY A 176 -21.42 9.41 -0.51
C GLY A 176 -21.41 8.76 -1.90
N GLN A 177 -21.16 9.59 -2.91
CA GLN A 177 -20.98 9.16 -4.30
C GLN A 177 -19.48 9.22 -4.65
N VAL A 178 -18.92 8.09 -5.04
CA VAL A 178 -17.52 7.97 -5.46
C VAL A 178 -17.46 8.03 -6.99
N PRO A 179 -16.65 8.92 -7.59
CA PRO A 179 -16.47 8.95 -9.03
C PRO A 179 -16.01 7.61 -9.60
N VAL A 180 -16.67 7.14 -10.66
CA VAL A 180 -16.36 5.87 -11.31
C VAL A 180 -15.59 6.13 -12.60
N MET A 181 -14.51 5.37 -12.82
CA MET A 181 -13.72 5.47 -14.04
C MET A 181 -14.51 4.86 -15.22
N VAL A 182 -14.58 5.58 -16.34
CA VAL A 182 -15.23 5.09 -17.56
C VAL A 182 -14.49 3.84 -18.07
N LYS A 183 -15.25 2.81 -18.50
CA LYS A 183 -14.77 1.48 -18.92
C LYS A 183 -14.14 0.61 -17.82
N SER A 184 -14.19 1.03 -16.56
CA SER A 184 -13.89 0.14 -15.43
C SER A 184 -14.95 -0.94 -15.23
N ASN A 185 -14.65 -1.94 -14.38
CA ASN A 185 -15.58 -3.00 -14.02
C ASN A 185 -16.87 -2.51 -13.32
N ARG A 186 -16.82 -1.35 -12.65
CA ARG A 186 -17.99 -0.69 -12.04
C ARG A 186 -18.72 0.25 -13.01
N CYS A 187 -18.15 0.52 -14.18
CA CYS A 187 -18.78 1.35 -15.18
C CYS A 187 -19.96 0.64 -15.84
N SER A 188 -20.99 1.41 -16.13
CA SER A 188 -22.18 0.98 -16.87
C SER A 188 -21.89 0.51 -18.30
N LEU A 189 -20.76 0.92 -18.88
CA LEU A 189 -20.29 0.51 -20.21
C LEU A 189 -19.45 -0.78 -20.19
N SER A 190 -19.17 -1.33 -19.01
CA SER A 190 -18.43 -2.58 -18.87
C SER A 190 -19.18 -3.72 -19.55
N GLY A 191 -18.47 -4.48 -20.41
CA GLY A 191 -19.02 -5.63 -21.12
C GLY A 191 -19.98 -5.32 -22.28
N MET A 192 -20.25 -4.04 -22.60
CA MET A 192 -21.07 -3.67 -23.76
C MET A 192 -20.32 -3.93 -25.07
N SER A 193 -21.02 -4.52 -26.03
CA SER A 193 -20.54 -4.64 -27.40
C SER A 193 -20.53 -3.27 -28.11
N PRO A 194 -19.73 -3.08 -29.18
CA PRO A 194 -19.71 -1.82 -29.91
C PRO A 194 -21.08 -1.39 -30.45
N THR A 195 -21.92 -2.34 -30.84
CA THR A 195 -23.29 -2.06 -31.32
C THR A 195 -24.22 -1.60 -30.20
N GLU A 196 -24.08 -2.15 -29.00
CA GLU A 196 -24.82 -1.71 -27.81
C GLU A 196 -24.36 -0.33 -27.34
N MET A 197 -23.07 -0.04 -27.44
CA MET A 197 -22.48 1.26 -27.10
C MET A 197 -23.05 2.38 -27.98
N VAL A 198 -23.10 2.15 -29.30
CA VAL A 198 -23.73 3.09 -30.26
C VAL A 198 -25.23 3.25 -29.98
N ARG A 199 -25.94 2.18 -29.65
CA ARG A 199 -27.37 2.26 -29.27
C ARG A 199 -27.59 3.03 -27.96
N ALA A 200 -26.65 2.95 -27.03
CA ALA A 200 -26.63 3.73 -25.81
C ALA A 200 -26.21 5.20 -26.05
N GLY A 201 -25.79 5.53 -27.28
CA GLY A 201 -25.35 6.86 -27.68
C GLY A 201 -23.94 7.22 -27.22
N GLU A 202 -23.12 6.21 -26.94
CA GLU A 202 -21.70 6.34 -26.62
C GLU A 202 -20.86 6.02 -27.87
N ASP A 203 -19.59 6.39 -27.84
CA ASP A 203 -18.66 6.18 -28.96
C ASP A 203 -18.34 4.69 -29.16
N LEU A 204 -18.29 4.25 -30.43
CA LEU A 204 -17.98 2.86 -30.80
C LEU A 204 -16.66 2.35 -30.19
N ASP A 205 -15.63 3.20 -30.23
CA ASP A 205 -14.26 2.92 -29.78
C ASP A 205 -13.92 3.68 -28.49
N GLU A 206 -14.88 3.83 -27.56
CA GLU A 206 -14.63 4.42 -26.25
C GLU A 206 -13.45 3.68 -25.56
N LEU A 207 -12.43 4.44 -25.15
CA LEU A 207 -11.24 3.89 -24.50
C LEU A 207 -11.37 3.88 -22.98
N GLY A 208 -12.09 4.86 -22.41
CA GLY A 208 -12.21 5.09 -20.97
C GLY A 208 -10.91 5.51 -20.29
N GLY A 209 -10.77 5.21 -19.00
CA GLY A 209 -9.58 5.57 -18.21
C GLY A 209 -9.58 6.97 -17.58
N TYR A 210 -10.71 7.67 -17.69
CA TYR A 210 -10.94 9.00 -17.10
C TYR A 210 -12.22 9.01 -16.26
N PHE A 211 -12.42 10.12 -15.55
CA PHE A 211 -13.58 10.39 -14.72
C PHE A 211 -14.39 11.54 -15.29
N ILE A 212 -15.71 11.53 -15.09
CA ILE A 212 -16.59 12.66 -15.44
C ILE A 212 -16.97 13.37 -14.15
N ILE A 213 -16.52 14.61 -13.99
CA ILE A 213 -16.77 15.45 -12.81
C ILE A 213 -17.45 16.74 -13.26
N ASN A 214 -18.69 16.94 -12.84
CA ASN A 214 -19.54 18.07 -13.24
C ASN A 214 -19.59 18.23 -14.77
N GLY A 215 -19.85 17.14 -15.48
CA GLY A 215 -19.84 17.07 -16.95
C GLY A 215 -18.48 17.16 -17.64
N ASN A 216 -17.40 17.43 -16.91
CA ASN A 216 -16.06 17.55 -17.49
C ASN A 216 -15.25 16.26 -17.32
N GLU A 217 -14.55 15.87 -18.38
CA GLU A 217 -13.66 14.71 -18.37
C GLU A 217 -12.32 15.06 -17.71
N ARG A 218 -11.87 14.22 -16.79
CA ARG A 218 -10.65 14.42 -16.01
C ARG A 218 -9.88 13.12 -15.89
N VAL A 219 -8.57 13.19 -16.15
CA VAL A 219 -7.64 12.06 -16.00
C VAL A 219 -6.76 12.28 -14.78
N LEU A 220 -6.52 11.21 -14.01
CA LEU A 220 -5.50 11.21 -12.96
C LEU A 220 -4.14 10.94 -13.59
N ARG A 221 -3.25 11.95 -13.57
CA ARG A 221 -1.88 11.82 -14.07
C ARG A 221 -1.06 10.94 -13.13
N PHE A 222 -0.32 9.99 -13.69
CA PHE A 222 0.63 9.20 -12.92
C PHE A 222 1.75 10.06 -12.34
N VAL A 223 2.09 9.81 -11.08
CA VAL A 223 3.17 10.46 -10.35
C VAL A 223 4.23 9.43 -10.02
N ILE A 224 5.48 9.72 -10.37
CA ILE A 224 6.61 8.88 -9.96
C ILE A 224 6.84 9.10 -8.47
N GLN A 225 6.76 8.01 -7.71
CA GLN A 225 7.06 8.02 -6.28
C GLN A 225 8.31 7.21 -5.98
N GLN A 226 8.84 7.37 -4.76
CA GLN A 226 10.00 6.62 -4.30
C GLN A 226 9.71 5.12 -4.28
N LYS A 227 10.73 4.33 -4.65
CA LYS A 227 10.68 2.86 -4.61
C LYS A 227 10.30 2.38 -3.20
N THR A 228 9.34 1.47 -3.15
CA THR A 228 8.82 0.92 -1.90
C THR A 228 9.66 -0.26 -1.43
N ASN A 229 9.72 -0.45 -0.11
CA ASN A 229 10.38 -1.57 0.55
C ASN A 229 11.87 -1.75 0.16
N TYR A 230 12.55 -0.65 -0.16
CA TYR A 230 13.97 -0.62 -0.48
C TYR A 230 14.68 0.53 0.27
N PRO A 231 15.69 0.25 1.11
CA PRO A 231 16.39 1.30 1.86
C PRO A 231 17.34 2.07 0.94
N ILE A 232 17.07 3.35 0.71
CA ILE A 232 17.81 4.23 -0.20
C ILE A 232 18.84 5.02 0.62
N ALA A 233 20.10 5.05 0.15
CA ALA A 233 21.17 5.83 0.77
C ALA A 233 21.22 7.24 0.17
N LEU A 234 21.11 8.27 1.02
CA LEU A 234 20.93 9.64 0.58
C LEU A 234 21.95 10.58 1.25
N LYS A 235 22.35 11.59 0.49
CA LYS A 235 23.11 12.73 0.97
C LYS A 235 22.36 14.01 0.60
N ARG A 236 21.90 14.78 1.59
CA ARG A 236 21.16 16.03 1.40
C ARG A 236 21.49 17.01 2.52
N GLU A 237 21.81 18.25 2.16
CA GLU A 237 22.07 19.33 3.12
C GLU A 237 20.87 19.62 4.01
N SER A 238 19.65 19.42 3.52
CA SER A 238 18.42 19.60 4.29
C SER A 238 18.37 18.75 5.57
N PHE A 239 19.07 17.62 5.63
CA PHE A 239 19.11 16.78 6.84
C PHE A 239 19.92 17.44 7.96
N ARG A 240 20.98 18.18 7.61
CA ARG A 240 21.81 18.92 8.56
C ARG A 240 21.03 20.02 9.28
N ASN A 241 20.02 20.58 8.61
CA ASN A 241 19.21 21.67 9.16
C ASN A 241 18.14 21.20 10.16
N ARG A 242 17.96 19.89 10.36
CA ARG A 242 16.92 19.36 11.26
C ARG A 242 17.34 19.42 12.74
N GLU A 243 18.58 19.10 13.05
CA GLU A 243 19.12 19.10 14.41
C GLU A 243 20.60 19.50 14.44
N ILE A 244 21.08 20.01 15.59
CA ILE A 244 22.44 20.54 15.77
C ILE A 244 23.52 19.49 15.46
N PHE A 245 23.27 18.21 15.77
CA PHE A 245 24.20 17.11 15.54
C PHE A 245 23.84 16.25 14.32
N ALA A 246 22.86 16.68 13.50
CA ALA A 246 22.47 15.94 12.31
C ALA A 246 23.52 16.06 11.21
N THR A 247 23.86 14.93 10.59
CA THR A 247 24.68 14.89 9.38
C THR A 247 23.82 15.06 8.12
N ASP A 248 24.46 15.31 6.99
CA ASP A 248 23.82 15.34 5.67
C ASP A 248 23.51 13.94 5.11
N LEU A 249 23.84 12.86 5.82
CA LEU A 249 23.65 11.48 5.40
C LEU A 249 22.40 10.86 6.05
N ALA A 250 21.59 10.14 5.27
CA ALA A 250 20.44 9.40 5.79
C ALA A 250 20.15 8.14 4.96
N ILE A 251 19.52 7.16 5.59
CA ILE A 251 18.87 6.03 4.90
C ILE A 251 17.37 6.25 4.97
N LEU A 252 16.72 6.33 3.80
CA LEU A 252 15.28 6.50 3.69
C LEU A 252 14.63 5.21 3.18
N LEU A 253 13.57 4.78 3.84
CA LEU A 253 12.79 3.62 3.42
C LEU A 253 11.31 4.00 3.38
N ARG A 254 10.69 3.87 2.21
CA ARG A 254 9.24 3.93 2.09
C ARG A 254 8.66 2.54 2.26
N SER A 255 8.20 2.24 3.47
CA SER A 255 7.51 0.98 3.77
C SER A 255 6.06 1.06 3.29
N GLN A 256 5.60 0.06 2.55
CA GLN A 256 4.23 0.00 2.03
C GLN A 256 3.53 -1.28 2.51
N ARG A 257 2.27 -1.14 2.89
CA ARG A 257 1.39 -2.27 3.25
C ARG A 257 0.80 -2.93 2.00
N GLN A 258 0.14 -4.07 2.16
CA GLN A 258 -0.51 -4.77 1.05
C GLN A 258 -1.66 -3.94 0.46
N ALA A 259 -2.46 -3.28 1.30
CA ALA A 259 -3.31 -2.18 0.86
C ALA A 259 -2.43 -0.95 0.62
N VAL A 260 -2.52 -0.36 -0.57
CA VAL A 260 -1.70 0.79 -1.02
C VAL A 260 -2.14 2.09 -0.34
N HIS A 261 -2.24 2.10 0.99
CA HIS A 261 -2.39 3.33 1.76
C HIS A 261 -1.06 3.67 2.43
N THR A 262 -0.62 4.90 2.20
CA THR A 262 0.40 5.53 3.03
C THR A 262 -0.32 6.23 4.17
N CYS A 263 0.01 5.89 5.41
CA CYS A 263 -0.47 6.64 6.57
C CYS A 263 -0.08 8.12 6.41
N PRO A 264 -1.02 9.06 6.41
CA PRO A 264 -0.69 10.48 6.53
C PRO A 264 -0.15 10.69 7.94
N GLY A 265 1.16 10.86 8.06
CA GLY A 265 1.83 10.93 9.35
C GLY A 265 2.40 12.32 9.60
N VAL A 266 2.13 12.85 10.79
CA VAL A 266 2.96 13.89 11.40
C VAL A 266 4.38 13.32 11.58
N GLU A 267 5.40 14.11 11.30
CA GLU A 267 6.78 13.68 11.52
C GLU A 267 7.06 13.57 13.04
N HIS A 268 7.42 12.37 13.49
CA HIS A 268 7.84 12.13 14.86
C HIS A 268 9.26 11.54 14.87
N PHE A 269 10.08 11.98 15.81
CA PHE A 269 11.46 11.51 15.99
C PHE A 269 11.51 10.46 17.10
N CYS A 270 12.19 9.35 16.83
CA CYS A 270 12.48 8.32 17.83
C CYS A 270 13.99 8.00 17.80
N PRO A 271 14.66 7.97 18.95
CA PRO A 271 16.05 7.52 19.01
C PRO A 271 16.20 6.11 18.44
N PHE A 272 17.09 5.95 17.45
CA PHE A 272 17.28 4.68 16.75
C PHE A 272 17.65 3.52 17.68
N LEU A 273 18.53 3.75 18.66
CA LEU A 273 18.95 2.72 19.61
C LEU A 273 17.80 2.26 20.51
N LEU A 274 16.91 3.18 20.92
CA LEU A 274 15.69 2.83 21.67
C LEU A 274 14.78 1.94 20.82
N LEU A 275 14.53 2.33 19.57
CA LEU A 275 13.69 1.55 18.66
C LEU A 275 14.29 0.16 18.39
N LEU A 276 15.60 0.09 18.12
CA LEU A 276 16.30 -1.15 17.86
C LEU A 276 16.24 -2.11 19.06
N ARG A 277 16.36 -1.57 20.29
CA ARG A 277 16.22 -2.33 21.54
C ARG A 277 14.80 -2.86 21.76
N CYS A 278 13.77 -2.06 21.47
CA CYS A 278 12.37 -2.49 21.61
C CYS A 278 12.04 -3.64 20.66
N VAL A 279 12.44 -3.53 19.39
CA VAL A 279 12.15 -4.56 18.38
C VAL A 279 12.99 -5.83 18.60
N GLY A 280 14.22 -5.68 19.12
CA GLY A 280 15.13 -6.79 19.41
C GLY A 280 14.97 -7.44 20.80
N GLY A 281 13.88 -7.16 21.50
CA GLY A 281 13.69 -7.53 22.91
C GLY A 281 13.73 -9.03 23.23
N GLY A 282 13.46 -9.91 22.26
CA GLY A 282 13.53 -11.37 22.46
C GLY A 282 14.94 -11.98 22.46
N LEU A 283 16.00 -11.16 22.33
CA LEU A 283 17.39 -11.63 22.25
C LEU A 283 18.12 -11.38 23.56
N SER A 284 19.01 -12.30 23.94
CA SER A 284 19.95 -12.03 25.04
C SER A 284 20.93 -10.92 24.67
N LEU A 285 21.48 -10.21 25.65
CA LEU A 285 22.48 -9.15 25.42
C LEU A 285 23.64 -9.62 24.53
N GLN A 286 24.11 -10.86 24.73
CA GLN A 286 25.16 -11.46 23.92
C GLN A 286 24.74 -11.68 22.47
N GLN A 287 23.55 -12.25 22.25
CA GLN A 287 23.02 -12.47 20.89
C GLN A 287 22.78 -11.14 20.17
N PHE A 288 22.22 -10.17 20.87
CA PHE A 288 22.00 -8.83 20.34
C PHE A 288 23.33 -8.18 19.95
N LYS A 289 24.35 -8.25 20.81
CA LYS A 289 25.70 -7.73 20.54
C LYS A 289 26.32 -8.37 19.31
N LEU A 290 26.23 -9.70 19.17
CA LEU A 290 26.75 -10.41 18.00
C LEU A 290 26.08 -9.92 16.71
N LYS A 291 24.75 -9.76 16.70
CA LYS A 291 24.01 -9.25 15.53
C LYS A 291 24.30 -7.78 15.25
N PHE A 292 24.46 -6.96 16.30
CA PHE A 292 24.83 -5.56 16.16
C PHE A 292 26.22 -5.38 15.54
N MET A 293 27.17 -6.24 15.94
CA MET A 293 28.56 -6.22 15.47
C MET A 293 28.79 -6.95 14.14
N GLU A 294 27.81 -7.67 13.61
CA GLU A 294 27.97 -8.41 12.37
C GLU A 294 28.35 -7.50 11.19
N GLY A 295 29.30 -7.97 10.37
CA GLY A 295 29.83 -7.24 9.21
C GLY A 295 30.99 -6.29 9.50
N THR A 296 31.46 -6.23 10.75
CA THR A 296 32.51 -5.27 11.18
C THR A 296 33.86 -5.92 11.47
N TRP A 297 33.93 -7.25 11.38
CA TRP A 297 35.12 -8.06 11.71
C TRP A 297 36.36 -7.76 10.86
N SER A 298 36.21 -7.06 9.74
CA SER A 298 37.31 -6.68 8.85
C SER A 298 38.03 -5.39 9.26
N ASP A 299 37.34 -4.48 9.96
CA ASP A 299 37.88 -3.17 10.34
C ASP A 299 37.88 -3.03 11.86
N ILE A 300 39.09 -3.13 12.43
CA ILE A 300 39.30 -3.07 13.88
C ILE A 300 38.79 -1.73 14.45
N THR A 301 39.01 -0.62 13.74
CA THR A 301 38.63 0.70 14.23
C THR A 301 37.11 0.86 14.30
N GLU A 302 36.41 0.38 13.27
CA GLU A 302 34.96 0.38 13.19
C GLU A 302 34.34 -0.54 14.26
N ALA A 303 34.94 -1.70 14.48
CA ALA A 303 34.53 -2.65 15.50
C ALA A 303 34.70 -2.08 16.93
N THR A 304 35.82 -1.41 17.22
CA THR A 304 36.04 -0.77 18.53
C THR A 304 35.04 0.35 18.80
N GLN A 305 34.80 1.22 17.82
CA GLN A 305 33.83 2.32 17.96
C GLN A 305 32.41 1.80 18.20
N LEU A 306 32.01 0.76 17.46
CA LEU A 306 30.70 0.16 17.61
C LEU A 306 30.54 -0.56 18.95
N HIS A 307 31.58 -1.26 19.39
CA HIS A 307 31.58 -1.89 20.71
C HIS A 307 31.44 -0.84 21.81
N ALA A 308 32.17 0.28 21.73
CA ALA A 308 32.03 1.39 22.69
C ALA A 308 30.60 1.95 22.69
N LEU A 309 30.00 2.18 21.51
CA LEU A 309 28.60 2.63 21.38
C LEU A 309 27.62 1.63 22.01
N PHE A 310 27.87 0.33 21.82
CA PHE A 310 27.03 -0.72 22.41
C PHE A 310 27.09 -0.71 23.93
N GLU A 311 28.28 -0.61 24.51
CA GLU A 311 28.46 -0.58 25.97
C GLU A 311 27.90 0.71 26.60
N GLU A 312 28.05 1.85 25.92
CA GLU A 312 27.46 3.12 26.35
C GLU A 312 25.92 3.05 26.37
N ALA A 313 25.33 2.43 25.34
CA ALA A 313 23.88 2.34 25.21
C ALA A 313 23.25 1.27 26.12
N TRP A 314 23.87 0.10 26.25
CA TRP A 314 23.23 -1.08 26.87
C TRP A 314 24.10 -1.82 27.90
N GLY A 315 25.39 -1.49 28.05
CA GLY A 315 26.33 -2.26 28.89
C GLY A 315 25.95 -2.30 30.37
N ASN A 316 25.25 -1.27 30.86
CA ASN A 316 24.84 -1.15 32.27
C ASN A 316 23.38 -1.55 32.51
N GLU A 317 22.65 -2.04 31.50
CA GLU A 317 21.23 -2.36 31.63
C GLU A 317 21.05 -3.71 32.34
N LYS A 318 20.62 -3.65 33.62
CA LYS A 318 20.46 -4.84 34.48
C LYS A 318 19.37 -5.80 33.98
N ASP A 319 18.33 -5.28 33.33
CA ASP A 319 17.14 -6.02 32.89
C ASP A 319 17.00 -6.01 31.35
N PHE A 320 18.06 -6.41 30.64
CA PHE A 320 18.07 -6.39 29.16
C PHE A 320 17.04 -7.35 28.52
N VAL A 321 16.59 -8.38 29.25
CA VAL A 321 15.60 -9.34 28.74
C VAL A 321 14.18 -8.81 28.89
N ASP A 322 13.95 -7.83 29.77
CA ASP A 322 12.63 -7.28 29.99
C ASP A 322 12.21 -6.40 28.79
N THR A 323 11.23 -6.89 28.04
CA THR A 323 10.65 -6.21 26.87
C THR A 323 9.63 -5.16 27.27
N ASP A 324 8.95 -5.36 28.39
CA ASP A 324 7.80 -4.57 28.80
C ASP A 324 8.27 -3.15 29.21
N VAL A 325 9.39 -3.06 29.93
CA VAL A 325 9.99 -1.77 30.32
C VAL A 325 10.38 -0.92 29.10
N MET A 326 10.77 -1.54 27.99
CA MET A 326 11.20 -0.81 26.79
C MET A 326 10.03 -0.36 25.93
N GLU A 327 9.03 -1.22 25.76
CA GLU A 327 7.76 -0.86 25.12
C GLU A 327 7.10 0.30 25.85
N HIS A 328 7.17 0.31 27.19
CA HIS A 328 6.72 1.43 28.02
C HIS A 328 7.42 2.75 27.67
N ARG A 329 8.77 2.75 27.60
CA ARG A 329 9.54 3.96 27.25
C ARG A 329 9.20 4.48 25.85
N LEU A 330 9.06 3.57 24.89
CA LEU A 330 8.64 3.93 23.53
C LEU A 330 7.22 4.51 23.54
N GLY A 331 6.31 3.88 24.28
CA GLY A 331 4.95 4.36 24.49
C GLY A 331 4.88 5.76 25.07
N GLN A 332 5.71 6.08 26.08
CA GLN A 332 5.77 7.42 26.67
C GLN A 332 6.13 8.49 25.63
N VAL A 333 7.07 8.21 24.73
CA VAL A 333 7.48 9.13 23.65
C VAL A 333 6.32 9.42 22.69
N PHE A 334 5.55 8.40 22.35
CA PHE A 334 4.50 8.47 21.33
C PHE A 334 3.08 8.62 21.87
N TRP A 335 2.90 8.64 23.19
CA TRP A 335 1.60 8.59 23.85
C TRP A 335 0.64 9.65 23.33
N ARG A 336 1.08 10.91 23.27
CA ARG A 336 0.25 12.04 22.80
C ARG A 336 -0.24 11.88 21.37
N GLY A 337 0.50 11.17 20.50
CA GLY A 337 0.13 10.95 19.11
C GLY A 337 -0.78 9.74 18.90
N VAL A 338 -0.77 8.78 19.84
CA VAL A 338 -1.34 7.44 19.67
C VAL A 338 -2.45 7.12 20.67
N SER A 339 -2.55 7.82 21.80
CA SER A 339 -3.49 7.52 22.89
C SER A 339 -4.95 7.41 22.42
N TRP A 340 -5.37 8.29 21.50
CA TRP A 340 -6.72 8.32 20.93
C TRP A 340 -7.05 7.14 19.98
N LEU A 341 -6.03 6.42 19.50
CA LEU A 341 -6.18 5.22 18.67
C LEU A 341 -6.28 3.93 19.50
N LEU A 342 -6.04 4.01 20.81
CA LEU A 342 -5.99 2.87 21.71
C LEU A 342 -7.27 2.79 22.56
N PRO A 343 -7.62 1.59 23.04
CA PRO A 343 -8.68 1.44 24.03
C PRO A 343 -8.44 2.34 25.26
N PRO A 344 -9.49 2.95 25.83
CA PRO A 344 -9.39 3.66 27.09
C PRO A 344 -8.82 2.76 28.20
N GLY A 345 -7.86 3.30 28.97
CA GLY A 345 -7.12 2.53 29.97
C GLY A 345 -6.02 1.63 29.43
N SER A 346 -5.64 1.79 28.16
CA SER A 346 -4.41 1.18 27.62
C SER A 346 -3.17 1.72 28.34
N THR A 347 -2.16 0.87 28.44
CA THR A 347 -0.88 1.24 29.05
C THR A 347 0.07 1.85 28.02
N TYR A 348 1.18 2.45 28.49
CA TYR A 348 2.25 2.87 27.59
C TYR A 348 2.86 1.68 26.83
N GLU A 349 2.87 0.48 27.39
CA GLU A 349 3.37 -0.73 26.73
C GLU A 349 2.52 -1.07 25.50
N ASP A 350 1.19 -1.03 25.65
CA ASP A 350 0.24 -1.22 24.56
C ASP A 350 0.45 -0.18 23.45
N ALA A 351 0.74 1.07 23.83
CA ALA A 351 1.09 2.12 22.88
C ALA A 351 2.40 1.83 22.13
N GLY A 352 3.44 1.34 22.84
CA GLY A 352 4.70 0.92 22.23
C GLY A 352 4.50 -0.19 21.20
N ARG A 353 3.75 -1.24 21.57
CA ARG A 353 3.40 -2.36 20.67
C ARG A 353 2.62 -1.88 19.45
N PHE A 354 1.64 -0.99 19.66
CA PHE A 354 0.87 -0.39 18.57
C PHE A 354 1.75 0.42 17.61
N VAL A 355 2.70 1.21 18.13
CA VAL A 355 3.63 1.98 17.29
C VAL A 355 4.50 1.06 16.44
N ILE A 356 5.07 0.01 17.04
CA ILE A 356 5.93 -0.93 16.32
C ILE A 356 5.14 -1.66 15.22
N ASN A 357 3.93 -2.12 15.52
CA ASN A 357 3.10 -2.85 14.56
C ASN A 357 2.45 -1.96 13.50
N GLY A 358 2.08 -0.73 13.88
CA GLY A 358 1.36 0.23 13.06
C GLY A 358 2.24 1.05 12.12
N TYR A 359 3.45 1.44 12.57
CA TYR A 359 4.24 2.46 11.89
C TYR A 359 5.66 2.01 11.53
N VAL A 360 6.25 1.08 12.29
CA VAL A 360 7.64 0.64 12.07
C VAL A 360 7.68 -0.52 11.08
N LEU A 361 8.28 -0.28 9.91
CA LEU A 361 8.54 -1.30 8.87
C LEU A 361 7.31 -2.17 8.56
N VAL A 362 6.18 -1.53 8.26
CA VAL A 362 4.86 -2.14 8.07
C VAL A 362 4.78 -3.20 6.97
N HIS A 363 5.76 -3.26 6.06
CA HIS A 363 5.87 -4.31 5.05
C HIS A 363 6.26 -5.67 5.64
N VAL A 364 6.77 -5.70 6.87
CA VAL A 364 7.18 -6.89 7.61
C VAL A 364 6.30 -7.05 8.84
N LYS A 365 5.76 -8.25 9.07
CA LYS A 365 4.92 -8.54 10.25
C LYS A 365 5.77 -8.95 11.46
N ASP A 366 6.78 -9.78 11.24
CA ASP A 366 7.58 -10.38 12.31
C ASP A 366 8.59 -9.40 12.91
N TRP A 367 8.68 -9.37 14.24
CA TRP A 367 9.58 -8.47 14.96
C TRP A 367 11.05 -8.80 14.70
N ALA A 368 11.40 -10.08 14.58
CA ALA A 368 12.76 -10.51 14.22
C ALA A 368 13.19 -9.96 12.84
N SER A 369 12.32 -10.04 11.84
CA SER A 369 12.60 -9.54 10.49
C SER A 369 12.65 -8.00 10.44
N LYS A 370 11.84 -7.31 11.26
CA LYS A 370 11.96 -5.85 11.46
C LYS A 370 13.32 -5.49 12.06
N PHE A 371 13.77 -6.25 13.07
CA PHE A 371 15.08 -6.07 13.70
C PHE A 371 16.22 -6.20 12.69
N GLU A 372 16.24 -7.27 11.90
CA GLU A 372 17.25 -7.48 10.85
C GLU A 372 17.24 -6.36 9.80
N THR A 373 16.06 -5.88 9.43
CA THR A 373 15.93 -4.78 8.45
C THR A 373 16.47 -3.46 9.02
N LEU A 374 16.21 -3.16 10.30
CA LEU A 374 16.78 -1.99 10.97
C LEU A 374 18.31 -2.10 11.06
N LEU A 375 18.85 -3.28 11.38
CA LEU A 375 20.29 -3.53 11.36
C LEU A 375 20.88 -3.35 9.97
N LEU A 376 20.21 -3.85 8.92
CA LEU A 376 20.63 -3.64 7.54
C LEU A 376 20.68 -2.15 7.17
N MET A 377 19.66 -1.37 7.56
CA MET A 377 19.64 0.08 7.36
C MET A 377 20.79 0.76 8.09
N PHE A 378 21.08 0.36 9.32
CA PHE A 378 22.17 0.92 10.12
C PHE A 378 23.55 0.58 9.55
N ARG A 379 23.76 -0.67 9.12
CA ARG A 379 24.99 -1.09 8.41
C ARG A 379 25.19 -0.29 7.14
N LYS A 380 24.12 -0.09 6.36
CA LYS A 380 24.16 0.71 5.14
C LYS A 380 24.52 2.18 5.42
N LEU A 381 24.00 2.76 6.50
CA LEU A 381 24.34 4.12 6.93
C LEU A 381 25.83 4.25 7.28
N ARG A 382 26.38 3.28 8.00
CA ARG A 382 27.81 3.26 8.36
C ARG A 382 28.72 3.08 7.15
N GLN A 383 28.35 2.18 6.25
CA GLN A 383 29.08 1.99 4.98
C GLN A 383 29.01 3.24 4.09
N LEU A 384 27.89 3.96 4.10
CA LEU A 384 27.75 5.26 3.44
C LEU A 384 28.68 6.31 4.07
N ARG A 385 28.72 6.40 5.41
CA ARG A 385 29.64 7.30 6.14
C ARG A 385 31.10 6.99 5.84
N ALA A 386 31.46 5.71 5.74
CA ALA A 386 32.80 5.25 5.40
C ALA A 386 33.15 5.43 3.90
N GLY A 387 32.21 5.88 3.06
CA GLY A 387 32.41 6.01 1.61
C GLY A 387 32.50 4.68 0.86
N LYS A 388 32.14 3.55 1.50
CA LYS A 388 32.14 2.20 0.89
C LYS A 388 30.97 1.99 -0.09
N ILE A 389 29.90 2.79 0.04
CA ILE A 389 28.69 2.74 -0.81
C ILE A 389 28.42 4.11 -1.45
N PRO A 390 28.04 4.17 -2.74
CA PRO A 390 27.67 5.43 -3.38
C PRO A 390 26.30 5.94 -2.91
N VAL A 391 26.12 7.26 -2.96
CA VAL A 391 24.81 7.89 -2.75
C VAL A 391 23.87 7.46 -3.88
N SER A 392 22.67 7.03 -3.52
CA SER A 392 21.64 6.64 -4.48
C SER A 392 21.03 7.89 -5.13
N SER A 393 21.04 7.98 -6.45
CA SER A 393 20.34 9.04 -7.19
C SER A 393 18.86 8.69 -7.36
N TYR A 394 17.97 9.65 -7.09
CA TYR A 394 16.53 9.53 -7.39
C TYR A 394 16.25 9.47 -8.90
N CYS A 395 17.17 10.04 -9.68
CA CYS A 395 17.12 10.15 -11.11
C CYS A 395 18.22 9.28 -11.70
N THR A 396 18.12 7.96 -11.55
CA THR A 396 18.77 7.08 -12.52
C THR A 396 17.93 7.21 -13.78
N GLY A 397 18.41 8.03 -14.73
CA GLY A 397 17.75 8.22 -16.01
C GLY A 397 17.49 6.87 -16.66
N ALA A 398 16.23 6.66 -17.06
CA ALA A 398 15.89 5.61 -18.01
C ALA A 398 16.44 5.97 -19.39
#